data_AF-A0A7V3BHD0-F1
#
_entry.id   AF-A0A7V3BHD0-F1
#
_cell.length_a   1.000
_cell.length_b   1.000
_cell.length_c   1.000
_cell.angle_alpha   90.00
_cell.angle_beta   90.00
_cell.angle_gamma   90.00
#
_symmetry.space_group_name_H-M   'P 1'
#
loop_
_entity.id
_entity.type
_entity.pdbx_description
1 polymer ?
#
loop_
_entity_poly.entity_id
_entity_poly.type
_entity_poly.pdbx_seq_one_letter_code
_entity_poly.pdbx_strand_id
1 'polypeptide(L)'
;MAILTVLWACGGHDANADTVVVGPENIEGWSFFTTSGDGSVEFVDGPDLPPMGLGSVRLATGTHGHLSAQIRHAHFQGIGLGALTALSYWTYGTRWDGQRLPYLVLNVDLNGDGVFKLDEDDLLFFEPAFQTATSGNPALPDQEPVALATWQSWDALAGGWWSWHGIAEATPGPGVKSLQHYLAAAPNAAIVNAQTGEGGVRVVVGFGEEHDVFDGNVDAITIGVHGAEVTYNFLLDAAPRSVDLDIVPGEYPNVVELQSRGVMPVAVLSTPHFDARSDVIAPSLTFGRSGNEASLAFCDPRGSDVDDDGLLDQVCYFRIEATGFRCNDTEGVLRGKLIDGKPLTGMDAVLVTPCS
;
A
#
# COMPACT_ATOMS: atom_id res chain seq x y z
N MET A 1 54.65 -15.26 19.19
CA MET A 1 53.38 -15.60 19.87
C MET A 1 52.41 -14.48 19.57
N ALA A 2 51.71 -14.58 18.43
CA ALA A 2 50.78 -13.56 17.95
C ALA A 2 49.37 -13.96 18.38
N ILE A 3 48.72 -13.11 19.17
CA ILE A 3 47.32 -13.30 19.56
C ILE A 3 46.48 -12.70 18.44
N LEU A 4 45.82 -13.56 17.68
CA LEU A 4 44.85 -13.20 16.65
C LEU A 4 43.50 -12.92 17.36
N THR A 5 43.18 -11.66 17.59
CA THR A 5 41.84 -11.24 18.03
C THR A 5 40.88 -11.34 16.85
N VAL A 6 40.01 -12.35 16.88
CA VAL A 6 38.86 -12.43 15.98
C VAL A 6 37.85 -11.38 16.43
N LEU A 7 37.73 -10.30 15.68
CA LEU A 7 36.60 -9.37 15.77
C LEU A 7 35.36 -10.10 15.25
N TRP A 8 34.40 -10.39 16.13
CA TRP A 8 33.04 -10.67 15.70
C TRP A 8 32.43 -9.35 15.22
N ALA A 9 32.20 -9.23 13.91
CA ALA A 9 31.28 -8.23 13.39
C ALA A 9 29.87 -8.65 13.82
N CYS A 10 29.20 -7.83 14.63
CA CYS A 10 27.76 -7.93 14.80
C CYS A 10 27.12 -7.70 13.42
N GLY A 11 26.51 -8.75 12.87
CA GLY A 11 25.56 -8.58 11.78
C GLY A 11 24.46 -7.65 12.24
N GLY A 12 24.17 -6.62 11.44
CA GLY A 12 22.98 -5.82 11.61
C GLY A 12 21.78 -6.76 11.60
N HIS A 13 20.92 -6.64 12.60
CA HIS A 13 19.58 -7.16 12.49
C HIS A 13 18.88 -6.32 11.43
N ASP A 14 18.77 -6.85 10.21
CA ASP A 14 17.70 -6.43 9.31
C ASP A 14 16.39 -6.77 10.03
N ALA A 15 15.79 -5.77 10.67
CA ALA A 15 14.43 -5.88 11.15
C ALA A 15 13.56 -6.07 9.90
N ASN A 16 13.06 -7.29 9.70
CA ASN A 16 12.06 -7.56 8.69
C ASN A 16 10.79 -6.86 9.18
N ALA A 17 10.42 -5.72 8.59
CA ALA A 17 9.17 -5.06 8.89
C ALA A 17 8.02 -5.98 8.45
N ASP A 18 7.12 -6.32 9.37
CA ASP A 18 5.94 -7.12 9.02
C ASP A 18 5.04 -6.25 8.13
N THR A 19 4.75 -6.73 6.92
CA THR A 19 3.82 -6.04 6.01
C THR A 19 2.39 -6.50 6.29
N VAL A 20 1.50 -5.56 6.54
CA VAL A 20 0.06 -5.77 6.75
C VAL A 20 -0.70 -5.18 5.58
N VAL A 21 -1.56 -5.98 4.94
CA VAL A 21 -2.45 -5.52 3.87
C VAL A 21 -3.71 -4.92 4.50
N VAL A 22 -4.00 -3.68 4.12
CA VAL A 22 -5.20 -2.93 4.53
C VAL A 22 -6.11 -2.79 3.32
N GLY A 23 -7.36 -3.22 3.43
CA GLY A 23 -8.31 -3.17 2.32
C GLY A 23 -9.77 -3.20 2.78
N PRO A 24 -10.74 -3.20 1.86
CA PRO A 24 -12.17 -3.20 2.18
C PRO A 24 -12.61 -4.37 3.06
N GLU A 25 -11.93 -5.52 2.95
CA GLU A 25 -12.25 -6.73 3.75
C GLU A 25 -11.70 -6.66 5.18
N ASN A 26 -10.57 -5.99 5.37
CA ASN A 26 -9.95 -5.83 6.68
C ASN A 26 -9.19 -4.49 6.72
N ILE A 27 -9.74 -3.57 7.49
CA ILE A 27 -9.22 -2.21 7.64
C ILE A 27 -8.13 -2.10 8.70
N GLU A 28 -7.77 -3.19 9.38
CA GLU A 28 -6.56 -3.29 10.23
C GLU A 28 -6.41 -2.13 11.24
N GLY A 29 -7.50 -1.74 11.88
CA GLY A 29 -7.51 -0.67 12.89
C GLY A 29 -7.47 0.76 12.32
N TRP A 30 -7.52 0.92 11.00
CA TRP A 30 -7.72 2.21 10.34
C TRP A 30 -9.19 2.62 10.33
N SER A 31 -9.45 3.90 10.59
CA SER A 31 -10.75 4.56 10.45
C SER A 31 -10.69 5.63 9.39
N PHE A 32 -11.79 5.78 8.64
CA PHE A 32 -11.89 6.62 7.45
C PHE A 32 -12.86 7.75 7.76
N PHE A 33 -12.46 9.00 7.50
CA PHE A 33 -13.19 10.17 7.98
C PHE A 33 -13.15 11.32 6.98
N THR A 34 -14.30 11.97 6.79
CA THR A 34 -14.38 13.23 6.03
C THR A 34 -15.15 14.26 6.86
N THR A 35 -14.72 15.52 6.77
CA THR A 35 -15.53 16.66 7.22
C THR A 35 -16.23 17.35 6.07
N SER A 36 -15.84 17.05 4.82
CA SER A 36 -16.48 17.53 3.61
C SER A 36 -17.65 16.64 3.20
N GLY A 37 -18.80 17.26 2.89
CA GLY A 37 -20.01 16.53 2.46
C GLY A 37 -19.88 15.85 1.11
N ASP A 38 -18.96 16.31 0.26
CA ASP A 38 -18.63 15.71 -1.04
C ASP A 38 -17.17 15.22 -1.12
N GLY A 39 -16.49 15.14 0.04
CA GLY A 39 -15.18 14.50 0.14
C GLY A 39 -15.29 12.98 0.22
N SER A 40 -14.18 12.30 -0.05
CA SER A 40 -14.10 10.84 0.03
C SER A 40 -12.76 10.35 0.60
N VAL A 41 -12.80 9.17 1.21
CA VAL A 41 -11.63 8.37 1.57
C VAL A 41 -11.90 6.95 1.07
N GLU A 42 -11.14 6.50 0.08
CA GLU A 42 -11.46 5.30 -0.70
C GLU A 42 -10.19 4.53 -0.98
N PHE A 43 -10.22 3.20 -0.85
CA PHE A 43 -9.20 2.38 -1.48
C PHE A 43 -9.34 2.49 -2.99
N VAL A 44 -8.23 2.56 -3.72
CA VAL A 44 -8.22 2.66 -5.19
C VAL A 44 -7.05 1.88 -5.77
N ASP A 45 -7.14 1.49 -7.04
CA ASP A 45 -5.97 1.12 -7.83
C ASP A 45 -5.16 2.37 -8.20
N GLY A 46 -3.84 2.24 -8.22
CA GLY A 46 -2.93 3.34 -8.53
C GLY A 46 -3.05 4.47 -7.50
N PRO A 47 -2.78 5.74 -7.90
CA PRO A 47 -2.39 6.19 -9.23
C PRO A 47 -1.02 5.65 -9.66
N ASP A 48 -0.81 5.56 -10.97
CA ASP A 48 0.38 4.96 -11.60
C ASP A 48 0.75 3.60 -10.98
N LEU A 49 2.02 3.42 -10.62
CA LEU A 49 2.51 2.27 -9.85
C LEU A 49 2.79 2.74 -8.42
N PRO A 50 1.93 2.38 -7.45
CA PRO A 50 2.18 2.61 -6.04
C PRO A 50 3.48 1.96 -5.57
N PRO A 51 4.08 2.44 -4.47
CA PRO A 51 5.32 1.92 -3.93
C PRO A 51 5.19 0.45 -3.48
N MET A 52 4.00 0.00 -3.07
CA MET A 52 3.76 -1.38 -2.70
C MET A 52 2.51 -1.96 -3.40
N GLY A 53 2.72 -2.83 -4.37
CA GLY A 53 1.61 -3.49 -5.07
C GLY A 53 0.92 -2.57 -6.08
N LEU A 54 -0.41 -2.64 -6.14
CA LEU A 54 -1.21 -1.96 -7.17
C LEU A 54 -2.20 -0.94 -6.60
N GLY A 55 -2.40 -0.91 -5.28
CA GLY A 55 -3.42 -0.08 -4.66
C GLY A 55 -2.84 1.05 -3.82
N SER A 56 -3.72 1.93 -3.39
CA SER A 56 -3.46 2.92 -2.35
C SER A 56 -4.76 3.30 -1.67
N VAL A 57 -4.70 4.20 -0.69
CA VAL A 57 -5.87 4.92 -0.19
C VAL A 57 -5.86 6.36 -0.73
N ARG A 58 -6.94 6.74 -1.41
CA ARG A 58 -7.20 8.10 -1.90
C ARG A 58 -7.91 8.90 -0.82
N LEU A 59 -7.49 10.15 -0.64
CA LEU A 59 -8.12 11.14 0.22
C LEU A 59 -8.46 12.37 -0.62
N ALA A 60 -9.72 12.77 -0.64
CA ALA A 60 -10.19 13.91 -1.41
C ALA A 60 -11.13 14.80 -0.61
N THR A 61 -10.90 16.12 -0.63
CA THR A 61 -11.77 17.10 0.05
C THR A 61 -13.06 17.39 -0.71
N GLY A 62 -13.23 16.83 -1.91
CA GLY A 62 -14.31 17.23 -2.81
C GLY A 62 -14.12 18.69 -3.24
N THR A 63 -15.16 19.51 -3.14
CA THR A 63 -15.12 20.93 -3.53
C THR A 63 -14.80 21.90 -2.39
N HIS A 64 -14.53 21.40 -1.17
CA HIS A 64 -14.39 22.22 0.03
C HIS A 64 -13.02 22.02 0.72
N GLY A 65 -11.97 22.71 0.25
CA GLY A 65 -10.60 22.52 0.74
C GLY A 65 -10.36 22.92 2.20
N HIS A 66 -11.19 23.79 2.77
CA HIS A 66 -11.19 24.13 4.20
C HIS A 66 -11.65 22.98 5.10
N LEU A 67 -12.32 21.99 4.54
CA LEU A 67 -12.68 20.74 5.19
C LEU A 67 -11.57 19.70 4.94
N SER A 68 -11.80 18.44 5.26
CA SER A 68 -10.74 17.43 5.28
C SER A 68 -11.23 16.04 4.89
N ALA A 69 -10.30 15.24 4.40
CA ALA A 69 -10.42 13.79 4.24
C ALA A 69 -9.21 13.14 4.92
N GLN A 70 -9.45 12.09 5.70
CA GLN A 70 -8.47 11.58 6.66
C GLN A 70 -8.58 10.06 6.82
N ILE A 71 -7.43 9.41 7.00
CA ILE A 71 -7.33 8.09 7.62
C ILE A 71 -6.71 8.23 9.00
N ARG A 72 -7.11 7.39 9.95
CA ARG A 72 -6.58 7.41 11.32
C ARG A 72 -6.39 6.02 11.89
N HIS A 73 -5.30 5.79 12.62
CA HIS A 73 -4.99 4.49 13.21
C HIS A 73 -5.06 4.53 14.74
N ALA A 74 -5.88 3.67 15.33
CA ALA A 74 -6.23 3.72 16.75
C ALA A 74 -5.29 2.92 17.67
N HIS A 75 -4.44 2.04 17.12
CA HIS A 75 -3.68 1.09 17.93
C HIS A 75 -2.55 1.71 18.76
N PHE A 76 -2.10 2.92 18.41
CA PHE A 76 -0.89 3.53 19.01
C PHE A 76 -1.18 4.37 20.26
N GLN A 77 -2.38 4.30 20.84
CA GLN A 77 -2.71 5.03 22.05
C GLN A 77 -1.76 4.68 23.22
N GLY A 78 -1.25 5.71 23.90
CA GLY A 78 -0.33 5.60 25.03
C GLY A 78 1.13 5.34 24.62
N ILE A 79 1.44 5.18 23.33
CA ILE A 79 2.83 5.05 22.87
C ILE A 79 3.52 6.41 22.97
N GLY A 80 4.56 6.49 23.79
CA GLY A 80 5.41 7.67 23.91
C GLY A 80 6.10 7.99 22.58
N LEU A 81 6.19 9.26 22.20
CA LEU A 81 6.83 9.65 20.93
C LEU A 81 8.31 9.24 20.87
N GLY A 82 8.99 9.19 22.01
CA GLY A 82 10.37 8.69 22.11
C GLY A 82 10.53 7.18 21.93
N ALA A 83 9.42 6.42 21.89
CA ALA A 83 9.42 4.98 21.61
C ALA A 83 9.36 4.67 20.10
N LEU A 84 9.07 5.68 19.27
CA LEU A 84 9.01 5.51 17.82
C LEU A 84 10.41 5.21 17.27
N THR A 85 10.52 4.14 16.50
CA THR A 85 11.77 3.71 15.83
C THR A 85 11.68 3.79 14.31
N ALA A 86 10.46 3.84 13.75
CA ALA A 86 10.20 4.18 12.36
C ALA A 86 8.90 4.99 12.26
N LEU A 87 8.86 5.95 11.34
CA LEU A 87 7.65 6.65 10.95
C LEU A 87 7.85 7.21 9.55
N SER A 88 7.35 6.49 8.55
CA SER A 88 7.48 6.88 7.15
C SER A 88 6.24 6.51 6.35
N TYR A 89 6.05 7.15 5.21
CA TYR A 89 4.91 6.89 4.33
C TYR A 89 5.18 7.43 2.94
N TRP A 90 4.39 6.99 1.97
CA TRP A 90 4.43 7.49 0.61
C TRP A 90 3.20 8.29 0.28
N THR A 91 3.37 9.31 -0.56
CA THR A 91 2.26 10.10 -1.08
C THR A 91 2.35 10.34 -2.57
N TYR A 92 1.19 10.57 -3.17
CA TYR A 92 1.05 11.04 -4.54
C TYR A 92 -0.02 12.13 -4.58
N GLY A 93 0.27 13.27 -5.20
CA GLY A 93 -0.69 14.37 -5.36
C GLY A 93 -1.27 14.41 -6.77
N THR A 94 -2.61 14.44 -6.89
CA THR A 94 -3.30 14.72 -8.15
C THR A 94 -3.76 16.17 -8.21
N ARG A 95 -4.19 16.74 -7.08
CA ARG A 95 -4.59 18.15 -6.97
C ARG A 95 -4.27 18.71 -5.59
N TRP A 96 -3.79 19.95 -5.55
CA TRP A 96 -3.39 20.63 -4.32
C TRP A 96 -3.49 22.17 -4.45
N ASP A 97 -3.13 22.89 -3.40
CA ASP A 97 -3.04 24.36 -3.32
C ASP A 97 -1.70 24.93 -3.85
N GLY A 98 -0.82 24.07 -4.36
CA GLY A 98 0.51 24.42 -4.84
C GLY A 98 1.64 23.76 -4.04
N GLN A 99 1.36 23.25 -2.84
CA GLN A 99 2.39 22.63 -2.00
C GLN A 99 1.90 21.49 -1.09
N ARG A 100 0.59 21.39 -0.82
CA ARG A 100 0.09 20.47 0.22
C ARG A 100 -0.30 19.10 -0.35
N LEU A 101 0.58 18.13 -0.11
CA LEU A 101 0.32 16.69 -0.24
C LEU A 101 -0.37 16.15 1.03
N PRO A 102 -0.85 14.89 1.03
CA PRO A 102 -1.23 14.23 2.26
C PRO A 102 -0.13 14.34 3.33
N TYR A 103 -0.50 14.80 4.53
CA TYR A 103 0.43 15.10 5.61
C TYR A 103 0.04 14.37 6.89
N LEU A 104 1.03 14.12 7.75
CA LEU A 104 0.84 13.35 8.98
C LEU A 104 0.51 14.29 10.14
N VAL A 105 -0.48 13.89 10.95
CA VAL A 105 -0.80 14.57 12.20
C VAL A 105 -0.81 13.56 13.35
N LEU A 106 -0.13 13.89 14.45
CA LEU A 106 -0.20 13.14 15.70
C LEU A 106 -1.02 13.93 16.71
N ASN A 107 -2.02 13.28 17.30
CA ASN A 107 -2.65 13.73 18.53
C ASN A 107 -1.75 13.34 19.71
N VAL A 108 -1.35 14.31 20.53
CA VAL A 108 -0.32 14.13 21.55
C VAL A 108 -0.87 14.47 22.93
N ASP A 109 -0.94 13.47 23.81
CA ASP A 109 -1.24 13.63 25.23
C ASP A 109 -0.01 14.20 25.95
N LEU A 110 -0.20 15.36 26.57
CA LEU A 110 0.84 16.06 27.33
C LEU A 110 0.70 15.88 28.83
N ASN A 111 -0.50 15.57 29.33
CA ASN A 111 -0.81 15.56 30.75
C ASN A 111 -0.84 14.12 31.34
N GLY A 112 -0.81 13.10 30.48
CA GLY A 112 -0.78 11.68 30.82
C GLY A 112 -2.13 11.11 31.27
N ASP A 113 -3.24 11.79 30.99
CA ASP A 113 -4.59 11.33 31.36
C ASP A 113 -5.23 10.39 30.33
N GLY A 114 -4.61 10.25 29.15
CA GLY A 114 -5.08 9.39 28.07
C GLY A 114 -6.33 9.90 27.35
N VAL A 115 -6.68 11.18 27.50
CA VAL A 115 -7.89 11.81 26.97
C VAL A 115 -7.54 13.04 26.14
N PHE A 116 -7.64 12.94 24.81
CA PHE A 116 -7.32 14.06 23.94
C PHE A 116 -8.22 15.29 24.18
N LYS A 117 -7.63 16.44 24.52
CA LYS A 117 -8.28 17.74 24.57
C LYS A 117 -7.37 18.82 24.03
N LEU A 118 -7.76 19.48 22.94
CA LEU A 118 -6.89 20.45 22.26
C LEU A 118 -6.47 21.65 23.10
N ASP A 119 -7.12 21.95 24.24
CA ASP A 119 -6.70 23.01 25.17
C ASP A 119 -5.70 22.55 26.25
N GLU A 120 -5.55 21.23 26.46
CA GLU A 120 -4.62 20.62 27.42
C GLU A 120 -3.47 19.85 26.73
N ASP A 121 -3.72 19.35 25.52
CA ASP A 121 -2.86 18.48 24.71
C ASP A 121 -2.33 19.19 23.46
N ASP A 122 -1.67 18.48 22.55
CA ASP A 122 -1.09 19.09 21.34
C ASP A 122 -1.44 18.32 20.07
N LEU A 123 -1.28 19.00 18.94
CA LEU A 123 -1.22 18.39 17.62
C LEU A 123 0.16 18.65 17.04
N LEU A 124 0.82 17.58 16.62
CA LEU A 124 2.07 17.65 15.87
C LEU A 124 1.80 17.40 14.39
N PHE A 125 2.34 18.24 13.53
CA PHE A 125 2.13 18.19 12.08
C PHE A 125 3.45 18.00 11.37
N PHE A 126 3.50 16.97 10.53
CA PHE A 126 4.56 16.75 9.57
C PHE A 126 4.00 17.02 8.17
N GLU A 127 4.36 18.16 7.59
CA GLU A 127 3.92 18.54 6.25
C GLU A 127 5.05 18.36 5.24
N PRO A 128 4.86 17.57 4.16
CA PRO A 128 5.85 17.41 3.09
C PRO A 128 6.40 18.72 2.52
N ALA A 129 5.57 19.78 2.47
CA ALA A 129 5.97 21.10 1.99
C ALA A 129 7.14 21.73 2.78
N PHE A 130 7.37 21.31 4.03
CA PHE A 130 8.40 21.87 4.92
C PHE A 130 9.60 20.93 5.12
N GLN A 131 9.81 19.97 4.22
CA GLN A 131 10.87 18.95 4.36
C GLN A 131 12.10 19.20 3.49
N THR A 132 12.27 20.43 2.97
CA THR A 132 13.49 20.84 2.25
C THR A 132 14.30 21.81 3.08
N ALA A 133 15.59 21.97 2.76
CA ALA A 133 16.44 22.95 3.44
C ALA A 133 16.00 24.41 3.24
N THR A 134 15.16 24.70 2.24
CA THR A 134 14.73 26.07 1.90
C THR A 134 13.34 26.42 2.42
N SER A 135 12.38 25.49 2.33
CA SER A 135 11.02 25.68 2.84
C SER A 135 10.90 25.30 4.32
N GLY A 136 11.78 24.43 4.80
CA GLY A 136 11.83 23.91 6.15
C GLY A 136 13.09 24.33 6.92
N ASN A 137 13.48 23.48 7.85
CA ASN A 137 14.65 23.71 8.69
C ASN A 137 15.91 23.10 8.04
N PRO A 138 16.92 23.91 7.68
CA PRO A 138 18.14 23.44 7.01
C PRO A 138 19.05 22.54 7.87
N ALA A 139 18.75 22.38 9.16
CA ALA A 139 19.45 21.44 10.04
C ALA A 139 18.85 20.01 10.02
N LEU A 140 17.71 19.81 9.35
CA LEU A 140 17.05 18.51 9.21
C LEU A 140 17.37 17.90 7.83
N PRO A 141 17.19 16.58 7.65
CA PRO A 141 17.36 15.94 6.36
C PRO A 141 16.47 16.57 5.29
N ASP A 142 17.04 16.83 4.12
CA ASP A 142 16.28 17.26 2.93
C ASP A 142 15.58 16.04 2.31
N GLN A 143 14.27 16.15 2.07
CA GLN A 143 13.41 15.09 1.52
C GLN A 143 12.86 15.45 0.13
N GLU A 144 13.52 16.38 -0.56
CA GLU A 144 13.16 16.89 -1.88
C GLU A 144 11.87 17.74 -1.90
N PRO A 145 11.73 18.66 -2.89
CA PRO A 145 10.49 19.40 -3.06
C PRO A 145 9.32 18.49 -3.42
N VAL A 146 8.13 18.84 -2.96
CA VAL A 146 6.88 18.17 -3.34
C VAL A 146 6.61 18.27 -4.85
N ALA A 147 6.05 17.21 -5.44
CA ALA A 147 5.68 17.14 -6.85
C ALA A 147 4.27 16.55 -7.04
N LEU A 148 3.53 17.06 -8.04
CA LEU A 148 2.32 16.41 -8.53
C LEU A 148 2.67 15.24 -9.44
N ALA A 149 1.74 14.29 -9.53
CA ALA A 149 1.81 13.16 -10.43
C ALA A 149 3.09 12.32 -10.27
N THR A 150 3.56 12.18 -9.03
CA THR A 150 4.77 11.41 -8.70
C THR A 150 4.64 10.88 -7.28
N TRP A 151 4.95 9.59 -7.10
CA TRP A 151 5.06 9.00 -5.78
C TRP A 151 6.34 9.47 -5.09
N GLN A 152 6.21 10.03 -3.88
CA GLN A 152 7.33 10.47 -3.05
C GLN A 152 7.25 9.84 -1.67
N SER A 153 8.40 9.44 -1.14
CA SER A 153 8.55 8.89 0.20
C SER A 153 8.93 9.96 1.21
N TRP A 154 8.39 9.87 2.42
CA TRP A 154 8.67 10.78 3.50
C TRP A 154 9.10 10.01 4.76
N ASP A 155 10.28 10.33 5.30
CA ASP A 155 10.74 9.93 6.62
C ASP A 155 10.32 10.99 7.64
N ALA A 156 9.17 10.77 8.26
CA ALA A 156 8.62 11.68 9.25
C ALA A 156 9.33 11.55 10.60
N LEU A 157 9.95 10.40 10.92
CA LEU A 157 10.71 10.25 12.17
C LEU A 157 11.92 11.19 12.20
N ALA A 158 12.66 11.26 11.08
CA ALA A 158 13.84 12.10 10.95
C ALA A 158 13.52 13.56 10.53
N GLY A 159 12.31 13.81 10.06
CA GLY A 159 11.92 15.10 9.48
C GLY A 159 11.46 16.17 10.46
N GLY A 160 10.90 17.24 9.90
CA GLY A 160 10.48 18.45 10.60
C GLY A 160 9.00 18.47 10.95
N TRP A 161 8.72 18.74 12.23
CA TRP A 161 7.40 18.86 12.81
C TRP A 161 7.14 20.27 13.32
N TRP A 162 5.89 20.71 13.25
CA TRP A 162 5.42 21.88 13.96
C TRP A 162 4.30 21.53 14.95
N SER A 163 4.19 22.33 16.01
CA SER A 163 3.28 22.13 17.14
C SER A 163 2.14 23.14 17.06
N TRP A 164 0.90 22.68 17.29
CA TRP A 164 -0.26 23.57 17.38
C TRP A 164 -0.08 24.63 18.46
N HIS A 165 0.47 24.24 19.61
CA HIS A 165 0.78 25.15 20.70
C HIS A 165 2.15 25.82 20.62
N GLY A 166 2.92 25.59 19.55
CA GLY A 166 4.25 26.15 19.38
C GLY A 166 5.26 25.66 20.42
N ILE A 167 5.06 24.46 20.98
CA ILE A 167 6.00 23.84 21.92
C ILE A 167 7.38 23.69 21.26
N ALA A 168 8.43 23.96 22.03
CA ALA A 168 9.81 23.99 21.56
C ALA A 168 10.06 24.94 20.37
N GLU A 169 9.26 26.02 20.26
CA GLU A 169 9.30 26.96 19.13
C GLU A 169 9.14 26.26 17.77
N ALA A 170 8.46 25.11 17.76
CA ALA A 170 8.21 24.35 16.54
C ALA A 170 7.04 24.96 15.77
N THR A 171 7.35 25.81 14.80
CA THR A 171 6.37 26.52 13.96
C THR A 171 6.41 26.04 12.51
N PRO A 172 5.34 26.24 11.72
CA PRO A 172 5.34 25.89 10.29
C PRO A 172 6.49 26.52 9.49
N GLY A 173 6.81 25.93 8.33
CA GLY A 173 7.85 26.44 7.43
C GLY A 173 9.26 26.27 8.01
N PRO A 174 10.13 27.31 7.95
CA PRO A 174 11.50 27.21 8.44
C PRO A 174 11.66 26.93 9.94
N GLY A 175 10.57 27.04 10.71
CA GLY A 175 10.58 26.81 12.16
C GLY A 175 10.41 25.36 12.59
N VAL A 176 10.17 24.43 11.65
CA VAL A 176 9.94 23.01 11.99
C VAL A 176 11.13 22.42 12.77
N LYS A 177 10.85 21.50 13.69
CA LYS A 177 11.84 20.87 14.59
C LYS A 177 11.79 19.36 14.47
N SER A 178 12.90 18.69 14.77
CA SER A 178 12.87 17.23 14.91
C SER A 178 12.01 16.82 16.12
N LEU A 179 11.47 15.60 16.09
CA LEU A 179 10.76 15.03 17.24
C LEU A 179 11.63 15.02 18.50
N GLN A 180 12.94 14.78 18.37
CA GLN A 180 13.86 14.85 19.50
C GLN A 180 13.91 16.24 20.15
N HIS A 181 13.89 17.30 19.35
CA HIS A 181 13.89 18.67 19.87
C HIS A 181 12.57 18.99 20.58
N TYR A 182 11.45 18.54 20.03
CA TYR A 182 10.14 18.65 20.68
C TYR A 182 10.11 17.89 22.03
N LEU A 183 10.60 16.64 22.05
CA LEU A 183 10.66 15.79 23.25
C LEU A 183 11.56 16.36 24.35
N ALA A 184 12.51 17.24 24.03
CA ALA A 184 13.27 17.95 25.05
C ALA A 184 12.40 18.91 25.87
N ALA A 185 11.33 19.45 25.28
CA ALA A 185 10.35 20.30 25.97
C ALA A 185 9.16 19.49 26.52
N ALA A 186 8.77 18.41 25.85
CA ALA A 186 7.64 17.56 26.22
C ALA A 186 8.08 16.07 26.35
N PRO A 187 8.86 15.71 27.39
CA PRO A 187 9.50 14.38 27.48
C PRO A 187 8.54 13.21 27.66
N ASN A 188 7.32 13.47 28.14
CA ASN A 188 6.30 12.46 28.38
C ASN A 188 5.23 12.42 27.27
N ALA A 189 5.40 13.19 26.20
CA ALA A 189 4.45 13.25 25.10
C ALA A 189 4.17 11.84 24.53
N ALA A 190 2.89 11.48 24.46
CA ALA A 190 2.43 10.18 23.97
C ALA A 190 1.29 10.33 22.97
N ILE A 191 1.15 9.39 22.05
CA ILE A 191 0.04 9.37 21.10
C ILE A 191 -1.27 9.11 21.85
N VAL A 192 -2.33 9.85 21.54
CA VAL A 192 -3.65 9.68 22.14
C VAL A 192 -4.76 9.71 21.08
N ASN A 193 -5.72 8.81 21.20
CA ASN A 193 -6.87 8.79 20.31
C ASN A 193 -7.83 9.93 20.61
N ALA A 194 -8.65 10.32 19.64
CA ALA A 194 -9.73 11.25 19.87
C ALA A 194 -10.75 10.68 20.87
N GLN A 195 -11.44 11.55 21.60
CA GLN A 195 -12.48 11.13 22.56
C GLN A 195 -13.64 10.36 21.91
N THR A 196 -13.87 10.63 20.63
CA THR A 196 -14.86 9.94 19.78
C THR A 196 -14.39 8.56 19.30
N GLY A 197 -13.16 8.15 19.63
CA GLY A 197 -12.59 6.83 19.40
C GLY A 197 -11.70 6.71 18.17
N GLU A 198 -11.64 7.73 17.32
CA GLU A 198 -10.78 7.72 16.14
C GLU A 198 -9.30 7.85 16.51
N GLY A 199 -8.45 7.27 15.66
CA GLY A 199 -7.02 7.15 15.93
C GLY A 199 -6.26 8.47 16.10
N GLY A 200 -5.20 8.41 16.91
CA GLY A 200 -4.27 9.50 17.17
C GLY A 200 -3.16 9.66 16.14
N VAL A 201 -2.88 8.63 15.34
CA VAL A 201 -2.02 8.73 14.15
C VAL A 201 -2.91 9.01 12.94
N ARG A 202 -2.66 10.11 12.24
CA ARG A 202 -3.55 10.60 11.17
C ARG A 202 -2.75 10.88 9.91
N VAL A 203 -3.33 10.56 8.76
CA VAL A 203 -2.89 11.14 7.47
C VAL A 203 -4.05 11.90 6.87
N VAL A 204 -3.79 13.13 6.43
CA VAL A 204 -4.81 14.15 6.17
C VAL A 204 -4.53 14.86 4.85
N VAL A 205 -5.60 15.14 4.10
CA VAL A 205 -5.64 16.25 3.14
C VAL A 205 -6.70 17.27 3.56
N GLY A 206 -6.50 18.53 3.20
CA GLY A 206 -7.43 19.62 3.52
C GLY A 206 -6.92 20.62 4.56
N PHE A 207 -7.87 21.24 5.27
CA PHE A 207 -7.64 22.39 6.15
C PHE A 207 -6.95 23.57 5.44
N GLY A 208 -7.27 23.77 4.16
CA GLY A 208 -6.86 24.93 3.36
C GLY A 208 -7.91 26.03 3.34
N GLU A 209 -7.97 26.76 2.24
CA GLU A 209 -9.02 27.75 1.97
C GLU A 209 -10.28 27.08 1.40
N GLU A 210 -11.42 27.78 1.46
CA GLU A 210 -12.70 27.22 1.02
C GLU A 210 -12.70 26.75 -0.44
N HIS A 211 -12.01 27.49 -1.30
CA HIS A 211 -11.92 27.24 -2.74
C HIS A 211 -10.82 26.23 -3.14
N ASP A 212 -9.99 25.81 -2.18
CA ASP A 212 -8.97 24.81 -2.46
C ASP A 212 -9.61 23.45 -2.74
N VAL A 213 -8.88 22.60 -3.45
CA VAL A 213 -9.25 21.20 -3.65
C VAL A 213 -8.01 20.36 -3.50
N PHE A 214 -8.06 19.42 -2.55
CA PHE A 214 -6.98 18.48 -2.31
C PHE A 214 -7.44 17.09 -2.73
N ASP A 215 -6.60 16.42 -3.51
CA ASP A 215 -6.81 15.07 -4.01
C ASP A 215 -5.45 14.39 -4.06
N GLY A 216 -5.25 13.42 -3.17
CA GLY A 216 -3.98 12.72 -3.06
C GLY A 216 -4.16 11.31 -2.54
N ASN A 217 -3.11 10.53 -2.70
CA ASN A 217 -3.06 9.13 -2.34
C ASN A 217 -1.94 8.88 -1.34
N VAL A 218 -2.14 7.87 -0.51
CA VAL A 218 -1.19 7.44 0.52
C VAL A 218 -1.02 5.93 0.40
N ASP A 219 0.21 5.46 0.56
CA ASP A 219 0.52 4.04 0.64
C ASP A 219 1.76 3.79 1.51
N ALA A 220 2.03 2.51 1.83
CA ALA A 220 3.24 2.03 2.50
C ALA A 220 3.59 2.80 3.78
N ILE A 221 2.59 3.01 4.66
CA ILE A 221 2.80 3.66 5.95
C ILE A 221 3.55 2.71 6.86
N THR A 222 4.75 3.07 7.30
CA THR A 222 5.55 2.29 8.24
C THR A 222 5.59 2.97 9.60
N ILE A 223 5.25 2.22 10.64
CA ILE A 223 5.32 2.68 12.03
C ILE A 223 6.09 1.64 12.84
N GLY A 224 7.17 2.10 13.47
CA GLY A 224 8.03 1.31 14.33
C GLY A 224 7.91 1.75 15.77
N VAL A 225 7.76 0.80 16.69
CA VAL A 225 7.68 1.04 18.13
C VAL A 225 8.61 0.06 18.84
N HIS A 226 9.53 0.58 19.66
CA HIS A 226 10.51 -0.23 20.39
C HIS A 226 11.31 -1.21 19.52
N GLY A 227 11.56 -0.86 18.26
CA GLY A 227 12.32 -1.67 17.29
C GLY A 227 11.51 -2.75 16.57
N ALA A 228 10.21 -2.88 16.85
CA ALA A 228 9.29 -3.66 16.03
C ALA A 228 8.63 -2.74 15.01
N GLU A 229 8.63 -3.13 13.74
CA GLU A 229 8.15 -2.30 12.62
C GLU A 229 7.02 -3.00 11.88
N VAL A 230 5.98 -2.25 11.56
CA VAL A 230 4.85 -2.70 10.73
C VAL A 230 4.69 -1.72 9.57
N THR A 231 4.58 -2.25 8.35
CA THR A 231 4.28 -1.50 7.14
C THR A 231 2.87 -1.82 6.65
N TYR A 232 2.01 -0.82 6.58
CA TYR A 232 0.64 -0.91 6.08
C TYR A 232 0.62 -0.63 4.57
N ASN A 233 0.25 -1.64 3.79
CA ASN A 233 0.06 -1.56 2.35
C ASN A 233 -1.44 -1.48 2.04
N PHE A 234 -1.90 -0.40 1.40
CA PHE A 234 -3.32 -0.17 1.13
C PHE A 234 -3.70 -0.72 -0.24
N LEU A 235 -4.65 -1.64 -0.30
CA LEU A 235 -5.11 -2.25 -1.54
C LEU A 235 -6.64 -2.15 -1.68
N LEU A 236 -7.12 -1.79 -2.87
CA LEU A 236 -8.55 -1.83 -3.21
C LEU A 236 -9.10 -3.25 -3.18
N ASP A 237 -8.35 -4.18 -3.75
CA ASP A 237 -8.64 -5.61 -3.67
C ASP A 237 -7.47 -6.27 -2.94
N ALA A 238 -7.74 -7.07 -1.89
CA ALA A 238 -6.72 -7.88 -1.25
C ALA A 238 -5.95 -8.62 -2.36
N ALA A 239 -4.61 -8.60 -2.31
CA ALA A 239 -3.73 -9.08 -3.38
C ALA A 239 -4.30 -10.29 -4.14
N PRO A 240 -4.22 -10.34 -5.49
CA PRO A 240 -4.88 -11.37 -6.28
C PRO A 240 -4.62 -12.75 -5.70
N ARG A 241 -5.66 -13.58 -5.60
CA ARG A 241 -5.48 -14.96 -5.16
C ARG A 241 -4.55 -15.65 -6.14
N SER A 242 -3.35 -16.01 -5.67
CA SER A 242 -2.44 -16.86 -6.44
C SER A 242 -3.07 -18.25 -6.55
N VAL A 243 -3.11 -18.77 -7.75
CA VAL A 243 -3.56 -20.13 -8.06
C VAL A 243 -2.47 -20.86 -8.83
N ASP A 244 -2.35 -22.15 -8.59
CA ASP A 244 -1.48 -22.99 -9.39
C ASP A 244 -2.17 -23.28 -10.73
N LEU A 245 -1.37 -23.27 -11.80
CA LEU A 245 -1.82 -23.56 -13.15
C LEU A 245 -1.08 -24.74 -13.73
N ASP A 246 -1.74 -25.41 -14.67
CA ASP A 246 -1.12 -26.34 -15.60
C ASP A 246 -1.53 -25.93 -17.03
N ILE A 247 -0.58 -25.42 -17.81
CA ILE A 247 -0.78 -25.07 -19.22
C ILE A 247 -0.53 -26.31 -20.08
N VAL A 248 -1.49 -26.73 -20.91
CA VAL A 248 -1.43 -28.03 -21.62
C VAL A 248 -1.28 -29.23 -20.66
N PRO A 249 -2.31 -29.52 -19.84
CA PRO A 249 -2.20 -30.58 -18.85
C PRO A 249 -1.80 -31.94 -19.42
N GLY A 250 -0.85 -32.59 -18.74
CA GLY A 250 -0.28 -33.88 -19.12
C GLY A 250 0.90 -33.82 -20.09
N GLU A 251 1.36 -32.63 -20.48
CA GLU A 251 2.54 -32.43 -21.33
C GLU A 251 3.57 -31.51 -20.65
N TYR A 252 4.86 -31.71 -20.95
CA TYR A 252 5.92 -30.75 -20.60
C TYR A 252 7.07 -30.85 -21.63
N PRO A 253 7.58 -29.72 -22.16
CA PRO A 253 7.19 -28.35 -21.88
C PRO A 253 5.84 -27.99 -22.52
N ASN A 254 5.23 -26.92 -22.00
CA ASN A 254 3.94 -26.44 -22.48
C ASN A 254 4.14 -25.67 -23.79
N VAL A 255 4.03 -26.37 -24.92
CA VAL A 255 4.37 -25.79 -26.23
C VAL A 255 3.26 -24.89 -26.74
N VAL A 256 3.60 -23.62 -26.97
CA VAL A 256 2.72 -22.64 -27.62
C VAL A 256 3.10 -22.52 -29.09
N GLU A 257 2.26 -23.03 -29.99
CA GLU A 257 2.47 -22.92 -31.43
C GLU A 257 1.89 -21.61 -32.01
N LEU A 258 2.71 -20.56 -32.17
CA LEU A 258 2.29 -19.22 -32.61
C LEU A 258 1.53 -19.18 -33.94
N GLN A 259 1.73 -20.16 -34.81
CA GLN A 259 1.04 -20.24 -36.11
C GLN A 259 -0.29 -20.98 -36.03
N SER A 260 -0.57 -21.65 -34.90
CA SER A 260 -1.81 -22.35 -34.67
C SER A 260 -2.97 -21.36 -34.55
N ARG A 261 -4.11 -21.72 -35.15
CA ARG A 261 -5.41 -21.05 -34.97
C ARG A 261 -6.32 -21.85 -34.03
N GLY A 262 -5.73 -22.77 -33.29
CA GLY A 262 -6.40 -23.63 -32.34
C GLY A 262 -6.60 -22.95 -31.00
N VAL A 263 -7.08 -23.76 -30.04
CA VAL A 263 -7.15 -23.38 -28.64
C VAL A 263 -6.18 -24.23 -27.83
N MET A 264 -5.66 -23.66 -26.76
CA MET A 264 -4.78 -24.32 -25.80
C MET A 264 -5.54 -24.48 -24.47
N PRO A 265 -5.57 -25.69 -23.88
CA PRO A 265 -6.13 -25.88 -22.56
C PRO A 265 -5.19 -25.32 -21.48
N VAL A 266 -5.77 -24.70 -20.46
CA VAL A 266 -5.10 -24.27 -19.23
C VAL A 266 -6.02 -24.66 -18.07
N ALA A 267 -5.48 -25.41 -17.11
CA ALA A 267 -6.18 -25.78 -15.89
C ALA A 267 -5.86 -24.79 -14.78
N VAL A 268 -6.89 -24.33 -14.08
CA VAL A 268 -6.76 -23.68 -12.76
C VAL A 268 -6.97 -24.76 -11.71
N LEU A 269 -5.94 -25.07 -10.93
CA LEU A 269 -5.94 -26.20 -10.01
C LEU A 269 -6.74 -25.90 -8.73
N SER A 270 -7.56 -26.84 -8.33
CA SER A 270 -8.28 -26.82 -7.05
C SER A 270 -7.35 -27.20 -5.90
N THR A 271 -7.76 -26.86 -4.68
CA THR A 271 -7.07 -27.28 -3.44
C THR A 271 -8.11 -27.58 -2.36
N PRO A 272 -7.75 -28.16 -1.20
CA PRO A 272 -8.69 -28.34 -0.09
C PRO A 272 -9.35 -27.05 0.43
N HIS A 273 -8.82 -25.88 0.04
CA HIS A 273 -9.31 -24.55 0.44
C HIS A 273 -9.69 -23.67 -0.75
N PHE A 274 -9.81 -24.25 -1.95
CA PHE A 274 -10.14 -23.55 -3.18
C PHE A 274 -10.83 -24.52 -4.15
N ASP A 275 -12.09 -24.25 -4.52
CA ASP A 275 -12.72 -25.00 -5.60
C ASP A 275 -12.72 -24.11 -6.85
N ALA A 276 -11.81 -24.40 -7.77
CA ALA A 276 -11.64 -23.59 -8.97
C ALA A 276 -12.91 -23.54 -9.84
N ARG A 277 -13.82 -24.51 -9.71
CA ARG A 277 -15.05 -24.57 -10.53
C ARG A 277 -16.20 -23.78 -9.93
N SER A 278 -16.28 -23.70 -8.61
CA SER A 278 -17.29 -22.88 -7.94
C SER A 278 -16.82 -21.47 -7.67
N ASP A 279 -15.53 -21.27 -7.39
CA ASP A 279 -15.05 -20.00 -6.86
C ASP A 279 -14.64 -19.05 -7.98
N VAL A 280 -14.26 -19.55 -9.16
CA VAL A 280 -13.84 -18.74 -10.31
C VAL A 280 -15.03 -18.30 -11.16
N ILE A 281 -15.10 -17.01 -11.46
CA ILE A 281 -16.01 -16.48 -12.49
C ILE A 281 -15.39 -16.78 -13.85
N ALA A 282 -15.64 -17.97 -14.42
CA ALA A 282 -15.00 -18.43 -15.66
C ALA A 282 -15.03 -17.42 -16.84
N PRO A 283 -16.13 -16.68 -17.11
CA PRO A 283 -16.16 -15.69 -18.18
C PRO A 283 -15.23 -14.48 -17.97
N SER A 284 -14.70 -14.27 -16.76
CA SER A 284 -13.76 -13.20 -16.46
C SER A 284 -12.31 -13.53 -16.83
N LEU A 285 -12.03 -14.79 -17.17
CA LEU A 285 -10.66 -15.26 -17.38
C LEU A 285 -10.02 -14.66 -18.64
N THR A 286 -8.78 -14.22 -18.47
CA THR A 286 -7.88 -13.76 -19.54
C THR A 286 -6.55 -14.50 -19.42
N PHE A 287 -5.89 -14.75 -20.55
CA PHE A 287 -4.67 -15.54 -20.56
C PHE A 287 -3.76 -15.18 -21.73
N GLY A 288 -2.46 -15.12 -21.48
CA GLY A 288 -1.47 -14.87 -22.50
C GLY A 288 -0.16 -14.38 -21.94
N ARG A 289 0.56 -13.60 -22.74
CA ARG A 289 1.86 -13.04 -22.40
C ARG A 289 1.83 -12.15 -21.15
N SER A 290 0.79 -11.33 -21.00
CA SER A 290 0.62 -10.44 -19.84
C SER A 290 -0.51 -10.89 -18.91
N GLY A 291 -1.35 -11.81 -19.38
CA GLY A 291 -2.56 -12.27 -18.70
C GLY A 291 -3.74 -11.32 -18.84
N ASN A 292 -3.61 -10.21 -19.58
CA ASN A 292 -4.72 -9.30 -19.88
C ASN A 292 -5.38 -9.59 -21.24
N GLU A 293 -4.83 -10.52 -22.00
CA GLU A 293 -5.32 -10.86 -23.33
C GLU A 293 -6.68 -11.59 -23.24
N ALA A 294 -7.69 -11.02 -23.91
CA ALA A 294 -9.03 -11.59 -24.01
C ALA A 294 -9.08 -12.79 -24.97
N SER A 295 -8.33 -13.83 -24.62
CA SER A 295 -8.10 -15.03 -25.43
C SER A 295 -9.06 -16.17 -25.09
N LEU A 296 -9.87 -16.07 -24.03
CA LEU A 296 -10.79 -17.12 -23.60
C LEU A 296 -11.76 -17.51 -24.72
N ALA A 297 -11.77 -18.80 -25.05
CA ALA A 297 -12.71 -19.39 -26.00
C ALA A 297 -13.93 -19.98 -25.26
N PHE A 298 -13.69 -20.89 -24.32
CA PHE A 298 -14.71 -21.54 -23.49
C PHE A 298 -14.04 -22.31 -22.33
N CYS A 299 -14.83 -22.83 -21.39
CA CYS A 299 -14.36 -23.72 -20.33
C CYS A 299 -15.14 -25.04 -20.33
N ASP A 300 -14.54 -26.15 -19.88
CA ASP A 300 -15.26 -27.42 -19.71
C ASP A 300 -16.12 -27.35 -18.43
N PRO A 301 -17.46 -27.43 -18.54
CA PRO A 301 -18.34 -27.37 -17.37
C PRO A 301 -18.24 -28.60 -16.47
N ARG A 302 -17.64 -29.70 -16.95
CA ARG A 302 -17.48 -30.93 -16.16
C ARG A 302 -16.22 -30.91 -15.30
N GLY A 303 -15.26 -30.02 -15.56
CA GLY A 303 -13.93 -30.06 -14.97
C GLY A 303 -13.17 -31.36 -15.26
N SER A 304 -11.91 -31.39 -14.85
CA SER A 304 -11.08 -32.58 -14.83
C SER A 304 -10.15 -32.48 -13.64
N ASP A 305 -9.88 -33.60 -12.98
CA ASP A 305 -8.75 -33.72 -12.06
C ASP A 305 -7.52 -33.93 -12.96
N VAL A 306 -6.67 -32.92 -13.11
CA VAL A 306 -5.52 -32.99 -14.04
C VAL A 306 -4.22 -33.38 -13.35
N ASP A 307 -4.14 -33.25 -12.03
CA ASP A 307 -2.97 -33.58 -11.21
C ASP A 307 -3.16 -34.83 -10.33
N ASP A 308 -4.30 -35.52 -10.47
CA ASP A 308 -4.68 -36.76 -9.77
C ASP A 308 -4.77 -36.58 -8.23
N ASP A 309 -5.13 -35.38 -7.76
CA ASP A 309 -5.25 -35.06 -6.32
C ASP A 309 -6.63 -35.40 -5.71
N GLY A 310 -7.59 -35.78 -6.57
CA GLY A 310 -8.96 -36.15 -6.19
C GLY A 310 -9.93 -34.96 -6.13
N LEU A 311 -9.49 -33.75 -6.47
CA LEU A 311 -10.29 -32.55 -6.64
C LEU A 311 -10.45 -32.26 -8.14
N LEU A 312 -11.56 -31.63 -8.52
CA LEU A 312 -11.80 -31.29 -9.93
C LEU A 312 -11.33 -29.87 -10.21
N ASP A 313 -10.53 -29.72 -11.26
CA ASP A 313 -9.99 -28.45 -11.71
C ASP A 313 -10.88 -27.77 -12.75
N GLN A 314 -10.70 -26.47 -12.89
CA GLN A 314 -11.36 -25.71 -13.94
C GLN A 314 -10.45 -25.63 -15.17
N VAL A 315 -10.75 -26.48 -16.16
CA VAL A 315 -10.05 -26.46 -17.46
C VAL A 315 -10.73 -25.48 -18.41
N CYS A 316 -9.98 -24.51 -18.90
CA CYS A 316 -10.42 -23.50 -19.86
C CYS A 316 -9.54 -23.50 -21.11
N TYR A 317 -10.11 -23.11 -22.24
CA TYR A 317 -9.48 -23.16 -23.55
C TYR A 317 -9.31 -21.75 -24.09
N PHE A 318 -8.09 -21.40 -24.51
CA PHE A 318 -7.72 -20.06 -24.93
C PHE A 318 -7.22 -20.07 -26.38
N ARG A 319 -7.69 -19.12 -27.21
CA ARG A 319 -7.29 -19.00 -28.62
C ARG A 319 -5.84 -18.57 -28.72
N ILE A 320 -5.00 -19.42 -29.31
CA ILE A 320 -3.55 -19.21 -29.33
C ILE A 320 -3.21 -17.89 -30.04
N GLU A 321 -3.88 -17.57 -31.15
CA GLU A 321 -3.62 -16.32 -31.90
C GLU A 321 -3.94 -15.04 -31.11
N ALA A 322 -4.74 -15.14 -30.04
CA ALA A 322 -5.15 -14.01 -29.21
C ALA A 322 -4.30 -13.85 -27.94
N THR A 323 -3.47 -14.84 -27.59
CA THR A 323 -2.65 -14.83 -26.35
C THR A 323 -1.49 -13.82 -26.38
N GLY A 324 -1.14 -13.31 -27.56
CA GLY A 324 -0.10 -12.28 -27.69
C GLY A 324 1.33 -12.75 -27.40
N PHE A 325 1.54 -14.07 -27.25
CA PHE A 325 2.88 -14.65 -27.06
C PHE A 325 3.81 -14.30 -28.23
N ARG A 326 5.10 -14.20 -27.89
CA ARG A 326 6.19 -13.88 -28.79
C ARG A 326 7.34 -14.85 -28.55
N CYS A 327 8.25 -14.88 -29.51
CA CYS A 327 9.49 -15.62 -29.35
C CYS A 327 10.24 -15.21 -28.09
N ASN A 328 10.73 -16.22 -27.38
CA ASN A 328 11.43 -16.13 -26.10
C ASN A 328 10.57 -15.74 -24.89
N ASP A 329 9.25 -15.61 -25.02
CA ASP A 329 8.41 -15.63 -23.81
C ASP A 329 8.53 -17.03 -23.17
N THR A 330 8.74 -17.07 -21.85
CA THR A 330 9.00 -18.29 -21.09
C THR A 330 7.88 -18.65 -20.12
N GLU A 331 6.85 -17.81 -20.02
CA GLU A 331 5.80 -17.92 -19.03
C GLU A 331 4.47 -17.42 -19.60
N GLY A 332 3.40 -18.15 -19.30
CA GLY A 332 2.03 -17.75 -19.55
C GLY A 332 1.38 -17.28 -18.26
N VAL A 333 0.66 -16.17 -18.34
CA VAL A 333 -0.02 -15.56 -17.19
C VAL A 333 -1.52 -15.68 -17.40
N LEU A 334 -2.23 -16.14 -16.37
CA LEU A 334 -3.69 -16.15 -16.29
C LEU A 334 -4.15 -15.09 -15.27
N ARG A 335 -5.24 -14.42 -15.59
CA ARG A 335 -5.94 -13.51 -14.67
C ARG A 335 -7.44 -13.75 -14.71
N GLY A 336 -8.13 -13.32 -13.67
CA GLY A 336 -9.59 -13.37 -13.60
C GLY A 336 -10.15 -12.83 -12.30
N LYS A 337 -11.38 -13.20 -12.00
CA LYS A 337 -12.10 -12.84 -10.78
C LYS A 337 -12.76 -14.05 -10.14
N LEU A 338 -12.79 -14.03 -8.82
CA LEU A 338 -13.54 -14.97 -7.99
C LEU A 338 -14.96 -14.46 -7.74
N ILE A 339 -15.86 -15.36 -7.30
CA ILE A 339 -17.26 -15.02 -6.99
C ILE A 339 -17.35 -14.00 -5.85
N ASP A 340 -16.42 -14.02 -4.91
CA ASP A 340 -16.32 -13.04 -3.82
C ASP A 340 -15.85 -11.65 -4.29
N GLY A 341 -15.50 -11.51 -5.57
CA GLY A 341 -15.04 -10.27 -6.20
C GLY A 341 -13.52 -10.15 -6.28
N LYS A 342 -12.77 -10.99 -5.54
CA LYS A 342 -11.31 -10.92 -5.48
C LYS A 342 -10.68 -11.26 -6.84
N PRO A 343 -9.67 -10.51 -7.31
CA PRO A 343 -8.93 -10.89 -8.50
C PRO A 343 -8.15 -12.19 -8.25
N LEU A 344 -7.92 -12.98 -9.29
CA LEU A 344 -7.08 -14.17 -9.27
C LEU A 344 -5.96 -14.05 -10.31
N THR A 345 -4.83 -14.67 -10.03
CA THR A 345 -3.74 -14.79 -10.99
C THR A 345 -2.99 -16.10 -10.82
N GLY A 346 -2.48 -16.64 -11.91
CA GLY A 346 -1.62 -17.82 -11.91
C GLY A 346 -0.62 -17.74 -13.05
N MET A 347 0.48 -18.47 -12.92
CA MET A 347 1.57 -18.47 -13.90
C MET A 347 2.10 -19.89 -14.07
N ASP A 348 2.48 -20.23 -15.28
CA ASP A 348 3.17 -21.49 -15.58
C ASP A 348 4.09 -21.31 -16.79
N ALA A 349 5.14 -22.12 -16.87
CA ALA A 349 6.17 -22.02 -17.89
C ALA A 349 5.60 -22.39 -19.27
N VAL A 350 6.10 -21.74 -20.32
CA VAL A 350 5.77 -22.08 -21.71
C VAL A 350 7.00 -22.16 -22.59
N LEU A 351 6.91 -22.94 -23.67
CA LEU A 351 7.87 -22.96 -24.76
C LEU A 351 7.20 -22.48 -26.05
N VAL A 352 7.52 -21.26 -26.47
CA VAL A 352 6.91 -20.66 -27.66
C VAL A 352 7.64 -21.09 -28.94
N THR A 353 6.90 -21.63 -29.92
CA THR A 353 7.42 -22.09 -31.21
C THR A 353 6.47 -21.75 -32.37
N PRO A 354 6.91 -21.77 -33.65
CA PRO A 354 8.30 -21.71 -34.08
C PRO A 354 8.86 -20.29 -33.91
N CYS A 355 10.16 -20.20 -33.63
CA CYS A 355 10.89 -18.93 -33.66
C CYS A 355 11.78 -18.88 -34.88
N SER A 356 11.49 -17.91 -35.76
CA SER A 356 12.14 -17.72 -37.07
C SER A 356 13.36 -16.84 -37.00
#